data_AF-A0A2E2Q0P7-F1
#
_entry.id   AF-A0A2E2Q0P7-F1
#
_cell.length_a   1.000
_cell.length_b   1.000
_cell.length_c   1.000
_cell.angle_alpha   90.00
_cell.angle_beta   90.00
_cell.angle_gamma   90.00
#
_symmetry.space_group_name_H-M   'P 1'
#
loop_
_entity.id
_entity.type
_entity.pdbx_description
1 polymer ?
#
loop_
_entity_poly.entity_id
_entity_poly.type
_entity_poly.pdbx_seq_one_letter_code
_entity_poly.pdbx_strand_id
1 'polypeptide(L)' 'MGLVKRVVAVALALGLLVGGGFLALAGMGYLGASGGTSRSWSTVGSLFAGLGVALLITIFPPRH' A
#
# COMPACT_ATOMS: atom_id res chain seq x y z
N MET A 1 7.22 1.11 -21.95
CA MET A 1 7.56 1.86 -20.72
C MET A 1 9.06 1.73 -20.50
N GLY A 2 9.83 2.83 -20.48
CA GLY A 2 11.28 2.75 -20.24
C GLY A 2 11.60 2.10 -18.90
N LEU A 3 12.73 1.38 -18.79
CA LEU A 3 13.14 0.62 -17.60
C LEU A 3 13.00 1.44 -16.31
N VAL A 4 13.46 2.70 -16.34
CA VAL A 4 13.40 3.64 -15.21
C VAL A 4 11.96 3.88 -14.74
N LYS A 5 11.02 4.09 -15.67
CA LYS A 5 9.60 4.30 -15.32
C LYS A 5 9.00 3.07 -14.64
N ARG A 6 9.43 1.87 -15.04
CA ARG A 6 8.96 0.62 -14.44
C ARG A 6 9.52 0.43 -13.02
N VAL A 7 10.80 0.71 -12.82
CA VAL A 7 11.45 0.66 -11.50
C VAL A 7 10.80 1.66 -10.53
N VAL A 8 10.58 2.90 -10.97
CA VAL A 8 9.92 3.92 -10.16
C VAL A 8 8.49 3.50 -9.80
N ALA A 9 7.73 2.97 -10.76
CA ALA A 9 6.36 2.52 -10.52
C ALA A 9 6.30 1.33 -9.54
N VAL A 10 7.25 0.39 -9.61
CA VAL A 10 7.35 -0.72 -8.65
C VAL A 10 7.75 -0.24 -7.27
N ALA A 11 8.70 0.69 -7.16
CA ALA A 11 9.11 1.27 -5.88
C ALA A 11 7.93 2.01 -5.21
N LEU A 12 7.15 2.76 -5.99
CA LEU A 12 5.92 3.41 -5.53
C LEU A 12 4.88 2.39 -5.07
N ALA A 13 4.64 1.34 -5.85
CA ALA A 13 3.69 0.30 -5.49
C ALA A 13 4.06 -0.39 -4.17
N LEU A 14 5.35 -0.73 -3.99
CA LEU A 14 5.86 -1.31 -2.75
C LEU A 14 5.74 -0.34 -1.56
N GLY A 15 6.05 0.95 -1.76
CA GLY A 15 5.88 1.97 -0.72
C GLY A 15 4.43 2.13 -0.27
N LEU A 16 3.48 2.12 -1.21
CA LEU A 16 2.05 2.18 -0.93
C LEU A 16 1.56 0.91 -0.20
N LEU A 17 2.07 -0.26 -0.60
CA LEU A 17 1.69 -1.54 -0.02
C LEU A 17 2.19 -1.68 1.43
N VAL A 18 3.47 -1.37 1.66
CA VAL A 18 4.09 -1.43 2.99
C VAL A 18 3.56 -0.33 3.90
N GLY A 19 3.50 0.91 3.42
CA GLY A 19 3.00 2.05 4.19
C GLY A 19 1.51 1.93 4.51
N GLY A 20 0.69 1.53 3.52
CA GLY A 20 -0.73 1.28 3.70
C GLY A 20 -1.00 0.11 4.64
N GLY A 21 -0.30 -1.01 4.47
CA GLY A 21 -0.41 -2.18 5.34
C GLY A 21 -0.03 -1.86 6.79
N PHE A 22 1.10 -1.16 6.99
CA PHE A 22 1.52 -0.72 8.32
C PHE A 22 0.46 0.17 8.99
N LEU A 23 -0.07 1.16 8.26
CA LEU A 23 -1.10 2.05 8.77
C LEU A 23 -2.42 1.30 9.05
N ALA A 24 -2.75 0.30 8.24
CA ALA A 24 -3.91 -0.58 8.42
C ALA A 24 -3.83 -1.35 9.75
N LEU A 25 -2.67 -1.97 9.99
CA LEU A 25 -2.39 -2.74 11.21
C LEU A 25 -2.26 -1.84 12.45
N ALA A 26 -1.67 -0.66 12.29
CA ALA A 26 -1.58 0.35 13.34
C ALA A 26 -2.97 0.84 13.77
N GLY A 27 -3.86 1.15 12.82
CA GLY A 27 -5.24 1.57 13.10
C GLY A 27 -6.17 0.46 13.60
N MET A 28 -5.78 -0.80 13.47
CA MET A 28 -6.43 -1.93 14.14
C MET A 28 -5.89 -2.18 15.55
N GLY A 29 -4.83 -1.48 15.97
CA GLY A 29 -4.19 -1.65 17.28
C GLY A 29 -3.22 -2.83 17.36
N TYR A 30 -2.90 -3.50 16.25
CA TYR A 30 -1.97 -4.64 16.24
C TYR A 30 -0.50 -4.23 16.41
N LEU A 31 -0.13 -3.02 15.98
CA LEU A 31 1.26 -2.55 16.00
C LEU A 31 1.59 -1.62 17.17
N GLY A 32 0.79 -1.64 18.24
CA GLY A 32 1.09 -0.84 19.45
C GLY A 32 1.09 0.66 19.23
N ALA A 33 0.44 1.15 18.16
CA ALA A 33 0.29 2.57 17.90
C ALA A 33 -0.72 3.17 18.88
N SER A 34 -0.18 3.72 19.96
CA SER A 34 -0.87 4.35 21.09
C SER A 34 -1.95 5.35 20.66
N GLY A 35 -3.18 5.16 21.16
CA GLY A 35 -4.18 6.20 21.48
C GLY A 35 -4.77 7.08 20.36
N GLY A 36 -4.06 7.34 19.26
CA GLY A 36 -4.48 8.26 18.20
C GLY A 36 -4.86 7.59 16.87
N THR A 37 -4.54 6.32 16.70
CA THR A 37 -4.77 5.59 15.45
C THR A 37 -6.11 4.85 15.52
N SER A 38 -7.20 5.57 15.26
CA SER A 38 -8.58 5.05 15.22
C SER A 38 -8.86 4.16 14.00
N ARG A 39 -9.99 3.43 14.01
CA ARG A 39 -10.46 2.54 12.92
C ARG A 39 -10.46 3.20 11.53
N SER A 40 -10.67 4.51 11.46
CA SER A 40 -10.57 5.33 10.25
C SER A 40 -9.17 5.30 9.60
N TRP A 41 -8.10 5.28 10.40
CA TRP A 41 -6.74 5.10 9.90
C TRP A 41 -6.51 3.70 9.33
N SER A 42 -7.21 2.69 9.85
CA SER A 42 -7.15 1.35 9.28
C SER A 42 -7.75 1.29 7.87
N THR A 43 -8.89 1.98 7.67
CA THR A 43 -9.54 2.12 6.35
C THR A 43 -8.64 2.85 5.37
N VAL A 44 -8.01 3.95 5.79
CA VAL A 44 -7.07 4.71 4.95
C VAL A 44 -5.86 3.85 4.58
N GLY A 45 -5.26 3.15 5.54
CA GLY A 45 -4.15 2.23 5.28
C GLY A 45 -4.50 1.13 4.28
N SER A 46 -5.69 0.53 4.42
CA SER A 46 -6.18 -0.52 3.52
C SER A 46 -6.38 -0.01 2.09
N LEU A 47 -6.87 1.22 1.93
CA LEU A 47 -6.98 1.89 0.62
C LEU A 47 -5.61 2.10 -0.02
N PHE A 48 -4.63 2.60 0.73
CA PHE A 48 -3.26 2.77 0.23
C PHE A 48 -2.63 1.44 -0.17
N ALA A 49 -2.82 0.39 0.64
CA ALA A 49 -2.33 -0.95 0.32
C ALA A 49 -2.98 -1.50 -0.96
N GLY A 50 -4.30 -1.33 -1.11
CA GLY A 50 -5.04 -1.72 -2.30
C GLY A 50 -4.60 -0.97 -3.57
N LEU A 51 -4.31 0.34 -3.46
CA LEU A 51 -3.76 1.12 -4.56
C LEU A 51 -2.37 0.64 -4.97
N GLY A 52 -1.52 0.25 -4.01
CA GLY A 52 -0.23 -0.38 -4.29
C GLY A 52 -0.38 -1.67 -5.09
N VAL A 53 -1.34 -2.54 -4.72
CA VAL A 53 -1.63 -3.78 -5.45
C VAL A 53 -2.19 -3.50 -6.85
N ALA A 54 -3.13 -2.56 -6.98
CA ALA A 54 -3.68 -2.17 -8.28
C ALA A 54 -2.59 -1.61 -9.21
N LEU A 55 -1.65 -0.82 -8.66
CA LEU A 55 -0.51 -0.31 -9.41
C LEU A 55 0.43 -1.45 -9.84
N LEU A 56 0.66 -2.46 -9.01
CA LEU A 56 1.41 -3.66 -9.39
C LEU A 56 0.76 -4.43 -10.54
N ILE A 57 -0.56 -4.64 -10.49
CA ILE A 57 -1.31 -5.33 -11.55
C ILE A 57 -1.25 -4.55 -12.87
N THR A 58 -1.29 -3.22 -12.83
CA THR A 58 -1.15 -2.40 -14.05
C THR A 58 0.27 -2.43 -14.63
N ILE A 59 1.32 -2.56 -13.81
CA ILE A 59 2.71 -2.72 -14.26
C ILE A 59 2.99 -4.13 -14.82
N PHE A 60 2.35 -5.14 -14.22
CA PHE A 60 2.46 -6.54 -14.58
C PHE A 60 1.06 -7.09 -14.87
N PRO A 61 0.46 -6.72 -16.01
CA PRO A 61 -0.86 -7.21 -16.36
C PRO A 61 -0.82 -8.74 -16.44
N PRO A 62 -1.80 -9.44 -15.82
CA PRO A 62 -1.91 -10.88 -15.94
C PRO A 62 -2.06 -11.22 -17.42
N ARG A 63 -1.16 -12.06 -17.92
CA ARG A 63 -1.25 -12.59 -19.27
C ARG A 63 -2.26 -13.73 -19.22
N HIS A 64 -3.47 -13.47 -19.70
CA HIS A 64 -4.44 -14.50 -20.04
C HIS A 64 -4.17 -15.00 -21.46
#